data_AF-A0A2P7S0R4-F1
#
_entry.id   AF-A0A2P7S0R4-F1
#
_cell.length_a   1.000
_cell.length_b   1.000
_cell.length_c   1.000
_cell.angle_alpha   90.00
_cell.angle_beta   90.00
_cell.angle_gamma   90.00
#
_symmetry.space_group_name_H-M   'P 1'
#
loop_
_entity.id
_entity.type
_entity.pdbx_description
1 polymer ?
#
loop_
_entity_poly.entity_id
_entity_poly.type
_entity_poly.pdbx_seq_one_letter_code
_entity_poly.pdbx_strand_id
1 'polypeptide(L)'
;MKNLDIAAAARGSGVPASTLRFYEEKGLIASIGRRGLRRLFDPEIFERLALIALGRAAGFALDEIAEMLPASGRPHIDRDRLRAKAEELDRTIQRLTAMREGLRHAAACPAPHPMDCPTFRRAVRLAGAGAFEPPKLVFKAEEVAASGLASASRRGGSARRG
;
A
#
# COMPACT_ATOMS: atom_id res chain seq x y z
N MET A 1 -12.44 -24.45 -13.39
CA MET A 1 -11.94 -23.06 -13.43
C MET A 1 -10.63 -23.02 -14.23
N LYS A 2 -10.33 -21.91 -14.90
CA LYS A 2 -9.16 -21.82 -15.81
C LYS A 2 -7.95 -21.31 -15.04
N ASN A 3 -6.95 -22.17 -14.85
CA ASN A 3 -5.70 -21.82 -14.18
C ASN A 3 -4.92 -20.76 -14.99
N LEU A 4 -4.23 -19.88 -14.28
CA LEU A 4 -3.49 -18.75 -14.87
C LEU A 4 -2.00 -19.10 -14.95
N ASP A 5 -1.35 -18.79 -16.06
CA ASP A 5 0.12 -18.75 -16.06
C ASP A 5 0.63 -17.45 -15.41
N ILE A 6 1.91 -17.43 -15.05
CA ILE A 6 2.51 -16.26 -14.38
C ILE A 6 2.37 -14.96 -15.20
N ALA A 7 2.35 -15.06 -16.54
CA ALA A 7 2.19 -13.89 -17.40
C ALA A 7 0.75 -13.36 -17.38
N ALA A 8 -0.24 -14.26 -17.34
CA ALA A 8 -1.64 -13.90 -17.15
C ALA A 8 -1.89 -13.33 -15.75
N ALA A 9 -1.32 -13.92 -14.71
CA ALA A 9 -1.40 -13.40 -13.35
C ALA A 9 -0.76 -12.00 -13.22
N ALA A 10 0.42 -11.80 -13.83
CA ALA A 10 1.09 -10.50 -13.85
C ALA A 10 0.24 -9.43 -14.55
N ARG A 11 -0.31 -9.73 -15.74
CA ARG A 11 -1.20 -8.79 -16.45
C ARG A 11 -2.49 -8.50 -15.68
N GLY A 12 -3.08 -9.52 -15.04
CA GLY A 12 -4.34 -9.36 -14.30
C GLY A 12 -4.19 -8.61 -12.98
N SER A 13 -3.02 -8.69 -12.34
CA SER A 13 -2.76 -8.06 -11.04
C SER A 13 -1.99 -6.74 -11.13
N GLY A 14 -1.36 -6.45 -12.27
CA GLY A 14 -0.39 -5.34 -12.39
C GLY A 14 0.94 -5.60 -11.67
N VAL A 15 1.10 -6.75 -11.00
CA VAL A 15 2.32 -7.11 -10.29
C VAL A 15 3.33 -7.74 -11.27
N PRO A 16 4.59 -7.27 -11.31
CA PRO A 16 5.61 -7.86 -12.18
C PRO A 16 5.79 -9.36 -11.93
N ALA A 17 6.07 -10.13 -12.99
CA ALA A 17 6.29 -11.56 -12.87
C ALA A 17 7.51 -11.91 -11.98
N SER A 18 8.51 -11.03 -11.89
CA SER A 18 9.62 -11.16 -10.92
C SER A 18 9.12 -11.09 -9.48
N THR A 19 8.27 -10.11 -9.16
CA THR A 19 7.65 -9.95 -7.84
C THR A 19 6.76 -11.14 -7.49
N LEU A 20 6.00 -11.68 -8.45
CA LEU A 20 5.22 -12.91 -8.22
C LEU A 20 6.12 -14.10 -7.88
N ARG A 21 7.26 -14.28 -8.56
CA ARG A 21 8.22 -15.35 -8.20
C ARG A 21 8.79 -15.13 -6.80
N PHE A 22 9.14 -13.88 -6.47
CA PHE A 22 9.63 -13.53 -5.15
C PHE A 22 8.58 -13.80 -4.05
N TYR A 23 7.31 -13.48 -4.28
CA TYR A 23 6.23 -13.80 -3.35
C TYR A 23 6.02 -15.30 -3.20
N GLU A 24 6.18 -16.08 -4.27
CA GLU A 24 6.14 -17.54 -4.20
C GLU A 24 7.30 -18.10 -3.37
N GLU A 25 8.53 -17.59 -3.59
CA GLU A 25 9.72 -17.96 -2.80
C GLU A 25 9.57 -17.61 -1.32
N LYS A 26 8.90 -16.49 -1.01
CA LYS A 26 8.56 -16.06 0.35
C LYS A 26 7.37 -16.81 0.96
N GLY A 27 6.75 -17.74 0.24
CA GLY A 27 5.58 -18.48 0.73
C GLY A 27 4.32 -17.63 0.90
N LEU A 28 4.27 -16.47 0.24
CA LEU A 28 3.11 -15.55 0.25
C LEU A 28 2.07 -15.94 -0.78
N ILE A 29 2.45 -16.67 -1.83
CA ILE A 29 1.55 -17.27 -2.81
C ILE A 29 2.07 -18.68 -3.15
N ALA A 30 1.23 -19.56 -3.68
CA ALA A 30 1.65 -20.87 -4.15
C ALA A 30 1.16 -21.12 -5.58
N SER A 31 2.02 -21.73 -6.40
CA SER A 31 1.57 -22.34 -7.64
C SER A 31 0.85 -23.67 -7.34
N ILE A 32 -0.22 -23.92 -8.08
CA ILE A 32 -1.02 -25.16 -8.00
C ILE A 32 -0.47 -26.27 -8.90
N GLY A 33 0.68 -26.03 -9.53
CA GLY A 33 1.35 -26.96 -10.41
C GLY A 33 2.07 -26.28 -11.56
N ARG A 34 2.43 -27.08 -12.56
CA ARG A 34 3.10 -26.62 -13.77
C ARG A 34 2.49 -27.22 -15.02
N ARG A 35 2.52 -26.48 -16.12
CA ARG A 35 2.29 -26.98 -17.48
C ARG A 35 3.59 -26.80 -18.27
N GLY A 36 4.37 -27.87 -18.37
CA GLY A 36 5.75 -27.81 -18.85
C GLY A 36 6.61 -26.91 -17.95
N LEU A 37 7.25 -25.89 -18.53
CA LEU A 37 8.08 -24.93 -17.80
C LEU A 37 7.28 -23.81 -17.12
N ARG A 38 5.97 -23.70 -17.37
CA ARG A 38 5.13 -22.59 -16.86
C ARG A 38 4.47 -22.98 -15.55
N ARG A 39 4.62 -22.11 -14.54
CA ARG A 39 3.85 -22.18 -13.28
C ARG A 39 2.39 -21.83 -13.53
N LEU A 40 1.51 -22.56 -12.87
CA LEU A 40 0.07 -22.31 -12.86
C LEU A 40 -0.36 -21.81 -11.49
N PHE A 41 -1.23 -20.81 -11.49
CA PHE A 41 -1.83 -20.22 -10.30
C PHE A 41 -3.34 -20.36 -10.36
N ASP A 42 -3.94 -20.52 -9.19
CA ASP A 42 -5.39 -20.43 -9.04
C ASP A 42 -5.84 -18.97 -9.22
N PRO A 43 -7.00 -18.69 -9.85
CA PRO A 43 -7.58 -17.35 -9.91
C PRO A 43 -7.73 -16.64 -8.55
N GLU A 44 -7.85 -17.38 -7.44
CA GLU A 44 -7.86 -16.82 -6.06
C GLU A 44 -6.57 -16.06 -5.70
N ILE A 45 -5.50 -16.21 -6.50
CA ILE A 45 -4.27 -15.43 -6.35
C ILE A 45 -4.53 -13.91 -6.32
N PHE A 46 -5.55 -13.40 -7.02
CA PHE A 46 -5.82 -11.96 -7.05
C PHE A 46 -6.28 -11.41 -5.70
N GLU A 47 -7.18 -12.12 -5.03
CA GLU A 47 -7.62 -11.75 -3.67
C GLU A 47 -6.44 -11.78 -2.71
N ARG A 48 -5.59 -12.80 -2.87
CA ARG A 48 -4.39 -12.95 -2.06
C ARG A 48 -3.37 -11.83 -2.28
N LEU A 49 -3.14 -11.42 -3.53
CA LEU A 49 -2.31 -10.27 -3.85
C LEU A 49 -2.88 -8.96 -3.29
N ALA A 50 -4.20 -8.80 -3.28
CA ALA A 50 -4.86 -7.65 -2.67
C ALA A 50 -4.66 -7.61 -1.14
N LEU A 51 -4.73 -8.75 -0.45
CA LEU A 51 -4.42 -8.85 0.97
C LEU A 51 -2.96 -8.52 1.29
N ILE A 52 -2.02 -9.01 0.48
CA ILE A 52 -0.60 -8.67 0.61
C ILE A 52 -0.39 -7.16 0.42
N ALA A 53 -1.05 -6.57 -0.58
CA ALA A 53 -0.99 -5.13 -0.82
C ALA A 53 -1.52 -4.31 0.36
N LEU A 54 -2.65 -4.74 0.95
CA LEU A 54 -3.21 -4.12 2.15
C LEU A 54 -2.25 -4.21 3.34
N GLY A 55 -1.68 -5.39 3.60
CA GLY A 55 -0.71 -5.58 4.68
C GLY A 55 0.52 -4.69 4.51
N ARG A 56 1.08 -4.63 3.30
CA ARG A 56 2.20 -3.72 2.99
C ARG A 56 1.80 -2.26 3.20
N ALA A 57 0.62 -1.85 2.74
CA ALA A 57 0.13 -0.48 2.91
C ALA A 57 -0.09 -0.10 4.38
N ALA A 58 -0.51 -1.06 5.21
CA ALA A 58 -0.64 -0.88 6.65
C ALA A 58 0.73 -0.82 7.38
N GLY A 59 1.84 -1.12 6.70
CA GLY A 59 3.19 -1.09 7.27
C GLY A 59 3.62 -2.41 7.90
N PHE A 60 3.06 -3.55 7.48
CA PHE A 60 3.60 -4.87 7.79
C PHE A 60 4.75 -5.23 6.84
N ALA A 61 5.78 -5.87 7.36
CA ALA A 61 6.82 -6.48 6.54
C ALA A 61 6.29 -7.77 5.89
N LEU A 62 6.87 -8.12 4.74
CA LEU A 62 6.43 -9.30 3.98
C LEU A 62 6.52 -10.60 4.77
N ASP A 63 7.53 -10.74 5.63
CA ASP A 63 7.69 -11.93 6.47
C ASP A 63 6.56 -12.00 7.53
N GLU A 64 6.14 -10.86 8.10
CA GLU A 64 4.99 -10.80 9.02
C GLU A 64 3.68 -11.19 8.31
N ILE A 65 3.52 -10.75 7.05
CA ILE A 65 2.36 -11.11 6.23
C ILE A 65 2.38 -12.61 5.92
N ALA A 66 3.55 -13.19 5.64
CA ALA A 66 3.69 -14.62 5.34
C ALA A 66 3.36 -15.49 6.56
N GLU A 67 3.71 -15.06 7.77
CA GLU A 67 3.33 -15.72 9.02
C GLU A 67 1.81 -15.71 9.23
N MET A 68 1.16 -14.56 8.99
CA MET A 68 -0.29 -14.41 9.23
C MET A 68 -1.14 -15.07 8.15
N LEU A 69 -0.68 -14.99 6.90
CA LEU A 69 -1.37 -15.44 5.70
C LEU A 69 -0.45 -16.38 4.90
N PRO A 70 -0.21 -17.61 5.36
CA PRO A 70 0.67 -18.55 4.65
C PRO A 70 0.03 -19.04 3.34
N ALA A 71 0.85 -19.35 2.32
CA ALA A 71 0.41 -19.84 1.00
C ALA A 71 -0.46 -21.10 1.08
N SER A 72 -0.16 -21.94 2.06
CA SER A 72 -0.86 -23.18 2.37
C SER A 72 -1.15 -23.23 3.87
N GLY A 73 -2.25 -23.88 4.24
CA GLY A 73 -2.69 -23.98 5.63
C GLY A 73 -3.72 -22.92 6.03
N ARG A 74 -4.01 -22.85 7.33
CA ARG A 74 -5.02 -21.92 7.86
C ARG A 74 -4.36 -20.59 8.22
N PRO A 75 -4.92 -19.44 7.78
CA PRO A 75 -4.53 -18.13 8.28
C PRO A 75 -4.54 -18.07 9.81
N HIS A 76 -3.48 -17.51 10.38
CA HIS A 76 -3.42 -17.20 11.80
C HIS A 76 -3.26 -15.69 11.96
N ILE A 77 -4.40 -15.00 12.02
CA ILE A 77 -4.44 -13.56 12.18
C ILE A 77 -4.34 -13.24 13.67
N ASP A 78 -3.16 -12.80 14.10
CA ASP A 78 -2.95 -12.25 15.43
C ASP A 78 -3.69 -10.90 15.54
N ARG A 79 -4.78 -10.90 16.31
CA ARG A 79 -5.60 -9.70 16.54
C ARG A 79 -4.87 -8.65 17.36
N ASP A 80 -3.94 -9.04 18.24
CA ASP A 80 -3.16 -8.11 19.04
C ASP A 80 -2.15 -7.38 18.17
N ARG A 81 -1.51 -8.08 17.23
CA ARG A 81 -0.63 -7.47 16.23
C ARG A 81 -1.37 -6.47 15.34
N LEU A 82 -2.59 -6.80 14.90
CA LEU A 82 -3.43 -5.89 14.14
C LEU A 82 -3.79 -4.63 14.94
N ARG A 83 -4.15 -4.80 16.21
CA ARG A 83 -4.48 -3.68 17.11
C ARG A 83 -3.28 -2.78 17.37
N ALA A 84 -2.11 -3.36 17.64
CA ALA A 84 -0.87 -2.59 17.79
C ALA A 84 -0.54 -1.78 16.53
N LYS A 85 -0.73 -2.38 15.33
CA LYS A 85 -0.54 -1.66 14.07
C LYS A 85 -1.56 -0.53 13.89
N ALA A 86 -2.82 -0.75 14.27
CA ALA A 86 -3.85 0.29 14.24
C ALA A 86 -3.46 1.48 15.14
N GLU A 87 -2.94 1.22 16.34
CA GLU A 87 -2.44 2.27 17.25
C GLU A 87 -1.21 3.01 16.70
N GLU A 88 -0.33 2.34 15.94
CA GLU A 88 0.75 3.00 15.19
C GLU A 88 0.21 3.92 14.08
N LEU A 89 -0.81 3.47 13.35
CA LEU A 89 -1.48 4.27 12.32
C LEU A 89 -2.20 5.47 12.93
N ASP A 90 -2.87 5.33 14.06
CA ASP A 90 -3.54 6.44 14.76
C ASP A 90 -2.55 7.53 15.17
N ARG A 91 -1.40 7.14 15.74
CA ARG A 91 -0.32 8.08 16.06
C ARG A 91 0.18 8.81 14.81
N THR A 92 0.30 8.10 13.69
CA THR A 92 0.69 8.69 12.40
C THR A 92 -0.37 9.68 11.91
N ILE A 93 -1.65 9.33 11.97
CA ILE A 93 -2.79 10.17 11.54
C ILE A 93 -2.86 11.45 12.37
N GLN A 94 -2.75 11.37 13.69
CA GLN A 94 -2.80 12.54 14.59
C GLN A 94 -1.72 13.55 14.21
N ARG A 95 -0.53 13.04 13.93
CA ARG A 95 0.62 13.87 13.61
C ARG A 95 0.56 14.44 12.18
N LEU A 96 0.16 13.66 11.17
CA LEU A 96 -0.10 14.18 9.82
C LEU A 96 -1.22 15.24 9.84
N THR A 97 -2.22 15.06 10.69
CA THR A 97 -3.28 16.04 10.93
C THR A 97 -2.70 17.34 11.50
N ALA A 98 -1.88 17.27 12.55
CA ALA A 98 -1.23 18.45 13.13
C ALA A 98 -0.37 19.21 12.11
N MET A 99 0.38 18.48 11.27
CA MET A 99 1.19 19.07 10.18
C MET A 99 0.30 19.76 9.14
N ARG A 100 -0.78 19.10 8.70
CA ARG A 100 -1.74 19.66 7.75
C ARG A 100 -2.39 20.94 8.28
N GLU A 101 -2.84 20.93 9.53
CA GLU A 101 -3.46 22.12 10.14
C GLU A 101 -2.45 23.25 10.30
N GLY A 102 -1.18 22.95 10.61
CA GLY A 102 -0.10 23.94 10.62
C GLY A 102 0.12 24.59 9.25
N LEU A 103 0.13 23.80 8.18
CA LEU A 103 0.26 24.32 6.79
C LEU A 103 -0.97 25.12 6.36
N ARG A 104 -2.19 24.67 6.68
CA ARG A 104 -3.43 25.42 6.42
C ARG A 104 -3.43 26.76 7.13
N HIS A 105 -3.01 26.78 8.40
CA HIS A 105 -2.90 28.01 9.17
C HIS A 105 -1.89 28.97 8.54
N ALA A 106 -0.71 28.48 8.13
CA ALA A 106 0.31 29.30 7.47
C ALA A 106 -0.22 29.97 6.20
N ALA A 107 -1.02 29.24 5.41
CA ALA A 107 -1.60 29.73 4.16
C ALA A 107 -2.72 30.77 4.37
N ALA A 108 -3.48 30.68 5.47
CA ALA A 108 -4.59 31.57 5.77
C ALA A 108 -4.24 32.71 6.75
N CYS A 109 -3.00 32.75 7.25
CA CYS A 109 -2.59 33.72 8.26
C CYS A 109 -2.55 35.13 7.65
N PRO A 110 -3.14 36.15 8.30
CA PRO A 110 -3.08 37.53 7.83
C PRO A 110 -1.71 38.20 8.06
N ALA A 111 -0.74 37.49 8.66
CA ALA A 111 0.61 38.01 8.84
C ALA A 111 1.28 38.27 7.47
N PRO A 112 2.09 39.34 7.33
CA PRO A 112 2.75 39.66 6.06
C PRO A 112 3.69 38.54 5.59
N HIS A 113 4.26 37.78 6.53
CA HIS A 113 5.07 36.62 6.25
C HIS A 113 4.71 35.46 7.20
N PRO A 114 4.64 34.20 6.74
CA PRO A 114 4.30 33.05 7.58
C PRO A 114 5.20 32.90 8.81
N MET A 115 6.47 33.29 8.70
CA MET A 115 7.43 33.25 9.82
C MET A 115 7.20 34.34 10.87
N ASP A 116 6.35 35.33 10.61
CA ASP A 116 5.95 36.31 11.63
C ASP A 116 4.79 35.79 12.49
N CYS A 117 4.13 34.71 12.04
CA CYS A 117 3.06 34.08 12.78
C CYS A 117 3.63 33.22 13.95
N PRO A 118 3.30 33.53 15.22
CA PRO A 118 3.78 32.78 16.37
C PRO A 118 3.30 31.32 16.37
N THR A 119 2.09 31.07 15.86
CA THR A 119 1.51 29.73 15.72
C THR A 119 2.31 28.89 14.72
N PHE A 120 2.65 29.46 13.56
CA PHE A 120 3.45 28.76 12.54
C PHE A 120 4.89 28.53 13.01
N ARG A 121 5.54 29.53 13.63
CA ARG A 121 6.88 29.36 14.23
C ARG A 121 6.91 28.26 15.28
N ARG A 122 5.87 28.13 16.11
CA ARG A 122 5.76 27.05 17.10
C ARG A 122 5.68 25.69 16.41
N ALA A 123 4.87 25.55 15.37
CA ALA A 123 4.78 24.32 14.58
C ALA A 123 6.14 23.94 13.94
N VAL A 124 6.85 24.91 13.37
CA VAL A 124 8.20 24.70 12.79
C VAL A 124 9.21 24.26 13.84
N ARG A 125 9.21 24.85 15.04
CA ARG A 125 10.10 24.42 16.14
C ARG A 125 9.80 23.00 16.60
N LEU A 126 8.51 22.65 16.74
CA LEU A 126 8.10 21.29 17.09
C LEU A 126 8.55 20.29 16.01
N ALA A 127 8.46 20.67 14.73
CA ALA A 127 9.00 19.87 13.64
C ALA A 127 10.51 19.64 13.76
N GLY A 128 11.28 20.72 13.97
CA GLY A 128 12.74 20.64 14.09
C GLY A 128 13.23 19.86 15.32
N ALA A 129 12.40 19.75 16.36
CA ALA A 129 12.69 18.96 17.56
C ALA A 129 12.31 17.47 17.44
N GLY A 130 11.88 17.00 16.25
CA GLY A 130 11.46 15.61 16.08
C GLY A 130 10.11 15.27 16.71
N ALA A 131 9.34 16.27 17.20
CA ALA A 131 7.95 16.04 17.61
C ALA A 131 7.08 15.63 16.42
N PHE A 132 7.58 15.91 15.22
CA PHE A 132 7.20 15.23 14.01
C PHE A 132 8.34 14.30 13.50
N GLU A 133 8.73 13.23 14.20
CA GLU A 133 9.50 12.09 13.64
C GLU A 133 8.55 10.93 13.23
N PRO A 134 8.45 10.53 11.95
CA PRO A 134 7.50 9.49 11.59
C PRO A 134 7.94 8.17 12.25
N PRO A 135 7.02 7.24 12.59
CA PRO A 135 7.47 5.86 12.74
C PRO A 135 8.24 5.49 11.46
N LYS A 136 9.28 4.66 11.58
CA LYS A 136 9.99 4.10 10.41
C LYS A 136 9.02 3.20 9.63
N LEU A 137 8.05 3.82 8.97
CA LEU A 137 7.29 3.27 7.89
C LEU A 137 8.32 3.11 6.78
N VAL A 138 8.90 1.91 6.68
CA VAL A 138 9.85 1.56 5.61
C VAL A 138 9.05 1.45 4.31
N PHE A 139 8.55 2.60 3.84
CA PHE A 139 7.94 2.77 2.54
C PHE A 139 9.04 3.16 1.58
N LYS A 140 9.52 2.20 0.78
CA LYS A 140 10.02 2.52 -0.55
C LYS A 140 8.80 2.76 -1.44
N ALA A 141 8.37 4.01 -1.52
CA ALA A 141 7.25 4.45 -2.35
C ALA A 141 7.44 4.16 -3.86
N GLU A 142 8.66 3.82 -4.28
CA GLU A 142 9.04 3.60 -5.68
C GLU A 142 8.48 2.30 -6.31
N GLU A 143 7.93 1.35 -5.53
CA GLU A 143 7.42 0.08 -6.09
C GLU A 143 5.92 0.05 -6.42
N VAL A 144 5.10 0.98 -5.90
CA VAL A 144 3.62 0.94 -6.05
C VAL A 144 3.12 1.86 -7.16
N ALA A 145 3.90 2.88 -7.56
CA ALA A 145 3.47 3.88 -8.53
C ALA A 145 3.45 3.40 -9.99
N ALA A 146 3.99 2.22 -10.31
CA ALA A 146 4.13 1.77 -11.71
C ALA A 146 2.93 0.98 -12.28
N SER A 147 1.89 0.64 -11.49
CA SER A 147 1.02 -0.50 -11.87
C SER A 147 -0.50 -0.33 -11.77
N GLY A 148 -1.07 0.85 -12.04
CA GLY A 148 -2.43 0.87 -12.62
C GLY A 148 -3.50 1.70 -11.92
N LEU A 149 -3.44 3.02 -12.15
CA LEU A 149 -4.62 3.89 -12.10
C LEU A 149 -4.72 4.76 -13.37
N ALA A 150 -4.46 4.15 -14.53
CA ALA A 150 -4.57 4.81 -15.83
C ALA A 150 -5.24 3.93 -16.89
N SER A 151 -6.47 3.46 -16.64
CA SER A 151 -7.34 2.91 -17.72
C SER A 151 -8.78 2.64 -17.27
N ALA A 152 -9.40 3.54 -16.50
CA ALA A 152 -10.84 3.48 -16.21
C ALA A 152 -11.50 4.85 -16.38
N SER A 153 -11.29 5.50 -17.53
CA SER A 153 -12.18 6.56 -18.01
C SER A 153 -12.06 6.69 -19.53
N ARG A 154 -12.92 5.94 -20.24
CA ARG A 154 -13.54 6.26 -21.54
C ARG A 154 -14.32 5.05 -22.05
N ARG A 155 -15.51 4.85 -21.49
CA ARG A 155 -16.65 4.23 -22.18
C ARG A 155 -17.84 5.15 -21.97
N GLY A 156 -18.42 5.67 -23.05
CA GLY A 156 -19.67 6.44 -23.01
C GLY A 156 -19.72 7.52 -24.09
N GLY A 157 -20.15 7.16 -25.29
CA GLY A 157 -20.33 8.11 -26.40
C GLY A 157 -20.87 7.44 -27.67
N SER A 158 -22.06 6.84 -27.57
CA SER A 158 -22.85 6.35 -28.69
C SER A 158 -23.56 7.51 -29.40
N ALA A 159 -23.46 7.62 -30.73
CA ALA A 159 -24.49 8.17 -31.64
C ALA A 159 -24.03 7.96 -33.09
N ARG A 160 -24.65 7.04 -33.85
CA ARG A 160 -25.78 7.28 -34.78
C ARG A 160 -25.45 8.12 -36.02
N ARG A 161 -25.83 7.52 -37.16
CA ARG A 161 -26.38 8.08 -38.41
C ARG A 161 -25.39 8.58 -39.46
N GLY A 162 -25.65 8.11 -40.69
CA GLY A 162 -25.04 8.54 -41.95
C GLY A 162 -24.92 7.35 -42.88
#